data_AF-A0A913ZXA4-F1
#
_entry.id   AF-A0A913ZXA4-F1
#
_cell.length_a   1.000
_cell.length_b   1.000
_cell.length_c   1.000
_cell.angle_alpha   90.00
_cell.angle_beta   90.00
_cell.angle_gamma   90.00
#
_symmetry.space_group_name_H-M   'P 1'
#
loop_
_entity.id
_entity.type
_entity.pdbx_description
1 polymer ?
#
loop_
_entity_poly.entity_id
_entity_poly.type
_entity_poly.pdbx_seq_one_letter_code
_entity_poly.pdbx_strand_id
1 'polypeptide(L)'
;MKSFIFRLEFVLLIIVCTSPQLSLQMVLTDVRLVEGQPNSGRVQVQIDNSTWIDVCDDMWDDEDGRVVCRQLGFPGLDEHLRGLPIGQQSTKSATRFNCDRSDSTLSECRHVSSDMMCGSDKGAGVTCSGVITDVRLVSEPSQPNSGRVQVQINGSITWIDVCENGWDEDDGGVVCRQLGFPGLAQHLRGLPIAGQQI
;
A
#
# COMPACT_ATOMS: atom_id res chain seq x y z
N MET A 1 21.61 -35.63 -24.02
CA MET A 1 21.17 -34.24 -23.84
C MET A 1 20.61 -34.10 -22.44
N LYS A 2 21.31 -33.38 -21.55
CA LYS A 2 20.89 -33.14 -20.17
C LYS A 2 19.83 -32.04 -20.20
N SER A 3 18.59 -32.38 -19.87
CA SER A 3 17.54 -31.39 -19.66
C SER A 3 17.66 -30.88 -18.22
N PHE A 4 18.05 -29.64 -18.05
CA PHE A 4 18.06 -28.94 -16.77
C PHE A 4 16.63 -28.52 -16.46
N ILE A 5 15.94 -29.29 -15.63
CA ILE A 5 14.71 -28.88 -14.97
C ILE A 5 15.12 -27.93 -13.84
N PHE A 6 14.76 -26.66 -13.95
CA PHE A 6 14.85 -25.71 -12.84
C PHE A 6 13.90 -26.19 -11.73
N ARG A 7 14.44 -26.83 -10.69
CA ARG A 7 13.76 -26.93 -9.40
C ARG A 7 13.86 -25.57 -8.72
N LEU A 8 12.80 -24.76 -8.77
CA LEU A 8 12.60 -23.72 -7.77
C LEU A 8 12.17 -24.44 -6.48
N GLU A 9 13.09 -24.58 -5.54
CA GLU A 9 12.75 -24.91 -4.17
C GLU A 9 12.17 -23.66 -3.52
N PHE A 10 10.85 -23.54 -3.54
CA PHE A 10 10.13 -22.58 -2.70
C PHE A 10 10.14 -23.14 -1.27
N VAL A 11 11.09 -22.67 -0.47
CA VAL A 11 11.09 -22.96 0.96
C VAL A 11 10.02 -22.07 1.62
N LEU A 12 9.06 -22.72 2.29
CA LEU A 12 7.80 -22.12 2.73
C LEU A 12 7.81 -21.81 4.24
N LEU A 13 7.31 -20.64 4.58
CA LEU A 13 7.36 -20.04 5.91
C LEU A 13 6.08 -20.32 6.70
N ILE A 14 6.14 -21.21 7.70
CA ILE A 14 4.98 -21.68 8.48
C ILE A 14 5.08 -21.26 9.96
N ILE A 15 4.05 -20.60 10.51
CA ILE A 15 4.01 -20.13 11.92
C ILE A 15 2.74 -20.53 12.67
N VAL A 16 2.83 -20.66 14.02
CA VAL A 16 1.79 -21.21 14.93
C VAL A 16 1.30 -20.25 16.02
N CYS A 17 -0.02 -20.11 16.26
CA CYS A 17 -0.55 -18.98 17.04
C CYS A 17 -1.96 -19.17 17.84
N THR A 18 -2.38 -18.38 18.89
CA THR A 18 -3.63 -18.52 19.76
C THR A 18 -4.66 -17.33 20.01
N SER A 19 -5.97 -17.43 19.66
CA SER A 19 -7.12 -16.45 19.40
C SER A 19 -7.29 -14.96 19.93
N PRO A 20 -7.98 -14.02 19.16
CA PRO A 20 -8.36 -12.62 19.58
C PRO A 20 -9.80 -12.04 19.31
N GLN A 21 -9.95 -10.70 19.52
CA GLN A 21 -11.03 -9.75 19.13
C GLN A 21 -10.44 -8.39 18.59
N LEU A 22 -11.14 -7.62 17.72
CA LEU A 22 -10.63 -6.44 16.93
C LEU A 22 -11.55 -5.17 16.93
N SER A 23 -11.03 -3.97 16.57
CA SER A 23 -11.78 -2.70 16.32
C SER A 23 -11.16 -1.81 15.20
N LEU A 24 -11.95 -0.98 14.50
CA LEU A 24 -11.58 -0.11 13.35
C LEU A 24 -12.03 1.37 13.53
N GLN A 25 -11.27 2.35 13.00
CA GLN A 25 -11.61 3.79 12.87
C GLN A 25 -11.34 4.27 11.42
N MET A 26 -12.15 5.22 10.92
CA MET A 26 -12.07 5.82 9.57
C MET A 26 -11.74 7.32 9.69
N VAL A 27 -10.77 7.83 8.91
CA VAL A 27 -10.31 9.23 8.92
C VAL A 27 -10.85 9.96 7.67
N LEU A 28 -11.42 11.15 7.84
CA LEU A 28 -11.81 12.06 6.74
C LEU A 28 -10.59 12.84 6.26
N THR A 29 -10.33 12.84 4.95
CA THR A 29 -9.19 13.52 4.30
C THR A 29 -9.70 14.35 3.11
N ASP A 30 -9.08 15.52 2.86
CA ASP A 30 -9.35 16.42 1.73
C ASP A 30 -8.53 16.07 0.47
N VAL A 31 -7.84 14.92 0.48
CA VAL A 31 -7.06 14.38 -0.64
C VAL A 31 -7.55 12.98 -0.99
N ARG A 32 -7.54 12.64 -2.30
CA ARG A 32 -7.83 11.28 -2.78
C ARG A 32 -7.02 10.92 -4.01
N LEU A 33 -6.82 9.60 -4.20
CA LEU A 33 -6.28 9.02 -5.42
C LEU A 33 -7.43 8.51 -6.29
N VAL A 34 -7.40 8.83 -7.58
CA VAL A 34 -8.40 8.38 -8.57
C VAL A 34 -7.73 7.64 -9.73
N GLU A 35 -8.51 6.74 -10.35
CA GLU A 35 -8.13 6.01 -11.58
C GLU A 35 -6.80 5.22 -11.46
N GLY A 36 -6.55 4.61 -10.30
CA GLY A 36 -5.36 3.77 -10.09
C GLY A 36 -5.56 2.65 -9.08
N GLN A 37 -4.49 2.27 -8.39
CA GLN A 37 -4.48 1.27 -7.32
C GLN A 37 -4.77 1.92 -5.96
N PRO A 38 -5.04 1.16 -4.88
CA PRO A 38 -5.34 1.75 -3.58
C PRO A 38 -4.27 2.71 -3.03
N ASN A 39 -3.00 2.53 -3.41
CA ASN A 39 -1.87 3.41 -3.06
C ASN A 39 -1.31 4.21 -4.24
N SER A 40 -1.94 4.17 -5.42
CA SER A 40 -1.38 4.81 -6.60
C SER A 40 -2.47 5.39 -7.48
N GLY A 41 -2.27 6.59 -7.99
CA GLY A 41 -3.23 7.20 -8.90
C GLY A 41 -3.04 8.70 -9.05
N ARG A 42 -3.94 9.31 -9.81
CA ARG A 42 -4.00 10.76 -9.98
C ARG A 42 -4.52 11.41 -8.69
N VAL A 43 -3.89 12.50 -8.29
CA VAL A 43 -4.23 13.22 -7.05
C VAL A 43 -5.35 14.21 -7.34
N GLN A 44 -6.39 14.17 -6.50
CA GLN A 44 -7.40 15.20 -6.40
C GLN A 44 -7.47 15.75 -4.98
N VAL A 45 -7.71 17.06 -4.87
CA VAL A 45 -7.84 17.78 -3.60
C VAL A 45 -9.21 18.47 -3.52
N GLN A 46 -9.72 18.60 -2.31
CA GLN A 46 -10.92 19.35 -2.00
C GLN A 46 -10.55 20.56 -1.14
N ILE A 47 -10.77 21.78 -1.63
CA ILE A 47 -10.51 23.01 -0.87
C ILE A 47 -11.85 23.52 -0.32
N ASP A 48 -11.94 23.87 0.96
CA ASP A 48 -13.14 24.46 1.59
C ASP A 48 -14.45 23.67 1.42
N ASN A 49 -14.39 22.33 1.38
CA ASN A 49 -15.54 21.46 1.08
C ASN A 49 -16.18 21.72 -0.30
N SER A 50 -15.43 22.28 -1.25
CA SER A 50 -15.88 22.52 -2.62
C SER A 50 -15.92 21.23 -3.45
N THR A 51 -16.04 21.35 -4.77
CA THR A 51 -15.82 20.22 -5.69
C THR A 51 -14.38 19.71 -5.60
N TRP A 52 -14.17 18.43 -5.93
CA TRP A 52 -12.84 17.85 -6.12
C TRP A 52 -12.16 18.45 -7.35
N ILE A 53 -10.88 18.80 -7.20
CA ILE A 53 -10.08 19.48 -8.20
C ILE A 53 -8.85 18.61 -8.49
N ASP A 54 -8.50 18.47 -9.77
CA ASP A 54 -7.26 17.78 -10.17
C ASP A 54 -6.04 18.68 -9.97
N VAL A 55 -4.94 18.07 -9.54
CA VAL A 55 -3.67 18.76 -9.31
C VAL A 55 -2.85 18.75 -10.61
N CYS A 56 -2.23 19.88 -10.95
CA CYS A 56 -1.34 19.96 -12.11
C CYS A 56 0.06 19.43 -11.79
N ASP A 57 0.72 18.84 -12.78
CA ASP A 57 2.09 18.36 -12.69
C ASP A 57 3.16 19.48 -12.74
N ASP A 58 2.75 20.72 -12.99
CA ASP A 58 3.60 21.92 -12.91
C ASP A 58 4.16 22.07 -11.48
N MET A 59 5.50 21.98 -11.35
CA MET A 59 6.25 21.97 -10.08
C MET A 59 6.05 20.73 -9.20
N TRP A 60 5.23 19.77 -9.62
CA TRP A 60 4.99 18.54 -8.86
C TRP A 60 6.27 17.73 -8.67
N ASP A 61 6.63 17.48 -7.41
CA ASP A 61 7.84 16.76 -7.03
C ASP A 61 7.64 15.72 -5.92
N ASP A 62 8.75 15.09 -5.51
CA ASP A 62 8.75 14.05 -4.48
C ASP A 62 8.23 14.54 -3.12
N GLU A 63 8.43 15.82 -2.78
CA GLU A 63 8.02 16.33 -1.49
C GLU A 63 6.51 16.57 -1.45
N ASP A 64 5.93 17.09 -2.54
CA ASP A 64 4.47 17.12 -2.70
C ASP A 64 3.88 15.70 -2.60
N GLY A 65 4.50 14.73 -3.28
CA GLY A 65 4.06 13.34 -3.25
C GLY A 65 4.14 12.70 -1.87
N ARG A 66 5.20 13.00 -1.09
CA ARG A 66 5.34 12.50 0.29
C ARG A 66 4.28 13.07 1.22
N VAL A 67 3.92 14.34 1.08
CA VAL A 67 2.83 14.95 1.84
C VAL A 67 1.52 14.22 1.55
N VAL A 68 1.20 13.97 0.26
CA VAL A 68 0.01 13.19 -0.12
C VAL A 68 0.01 11.81 0.50
N CYS A 69 1.10 11.06 0.37
CA CYS A 69 1.16 9.69 0.86
C CYS A 69 1.01 9.62 2.38
N ARG A 70 1.70 10.49 3.11
CA ARG A 70 1.57 10.58 4.57
C ARG A 70 0.15 10.97 4.98
N GLN A 71 -0.44 11.95 4.29
CA GLN A 71 -1.79 12.42 4.56
C GLN A 71 -2.85 11.32 4.35
N LEU A 72 -2.64 10.44 3.38
CA LEU A 72 -3.47 9.27 3.12
C LEU A 72 -3.16 8.07 4.03
N GLY A 73 -2.20 8.19 4.95
CA GLY A 73 -1.83 7.15 5.91
C GLY A 73 -0.79 6.15 5.40
N PHE A 74 -0.17 6.39 4.25
CA PHE A 74 0.95 5.60 3.75
C PHE A 74 2.28 6.05 4.38
N PRO A 75 3.25 5.14 4.59
CA PRO A 75 4.50 5.43 5.29
C PRO A 75 5.50 6.23 4.44
N GLY A 76 5.30 6.29 3.11
CA GLY A 76 6.24 6.92 2.21
C GLY A 76 5.74 7.05 0.79
N LEU A 77 6.61 7.62 -0.06
CA LEU A 77 6.44 7.76 -1.49
C LEU A 77 7.42 6.84 -2.20
N ASP A 78 6.93 6.03 -3.12
CA ASP A 78 7.78 5.24 -4.04
C ASP A 78 8.08 6.06 -5.30
N GLU A 79 7.08 6.76 -5.86
CA GLU A 79 7.24 7.56 -7.08
C GLU A 79 6.20 8.69 -7.19
N HIS A 80 6.60 9.87 -7.64
CA HIS A 80 5.67 10.90 -8.11
C HIS A 80 5.38 10.72 -9.60
N LEU A 81 4.11 10.90 -9.98
CA LEU A 81 3.64 10.74 -11.35
C LEU A 81 3.31 12.10 -11.95
N ARG A 82 3.63 12.27 -13.23
CA ARG A 82 3.35 13.47 -14.01
C ARG A 82 2.71 13.08 -15.35
N GLY A 83 2.01 14.01 -15.99
CA GLY A 83 1.41 13.78 -17.29
C GLY A 83 0.18 12.86 -17.31
N LEU A 84 -0.53 12.70 -16.19
CA LEU A 84 -1.71 11.83 -16.13
C LEU A 84 -2.91 12.49 -16.83
N PRO A 85 -3.78 11.71 -17.51
CA PRO A 85 -5.02 12.23 -18.08
C PRO A 85 -5.91 12.85 -17.00
N ILE A 86 -6.55 13.97 -17.32
CA ILE A 86 -7.49 14.66 -16.42
C ILE A 86 -8.90 14.62 -17.03
N GLY A 87 -9.92 14.32 -16.21
CA GLY A 87 -11.32 14.27 -16.66
C GLY A 87 -11.88 15.65 -17.02
N GLN A 88 -12.77 15.71 -18.01
CA GLN A 88 -13.40 16.95 -18.53
C GLN A 88 -14.20 17.77 -17.48
N GLN A 89 -14.43 17.26 -16.27
CA GLN A 89 -15.13 17.98 -15.20
C GLN A 89 -14.20 18.78 -14.27
N SER A 90 -12.88 18.66 -14.43
CA SER A 90 -11.83 19.34 -13.66
C SER A 90 -11.59 20.80 -14.10
N THR A 91 -12.60 21.43 -14.68
CA THR A 91 -12.44 22.57 -15.60
C THR A 91 -12.30 23.93 -14.94
N LYS A 92 -11.96 24.01 -13.65
CA LYS A 92 -11.95 25.31 -12.94
C LYS A 92 -10.76 25.65 -12.07
N SER A 93 -9.83 24.76 -11.77
CA SER A 93 -8.65 25.19 -11.02
C SER A 93 -7.46 24.28 -11.29
N ALA A 94 -6.41 24.85 -11.86
CA ALA A 94 -5.08 24.27 -11.79
C ALA A 94 -4.47 24.70 -10.46
N THR A 95 -4.35 23.79 -9.50
CA THR A 95 -3.58 24.05 -8.28
C THR A 95 -2.18 23.50 -8.46
N ARG A 96 -1.19 24.35 -8.21
CA ARG A 96 0.23 23.98 -8.16
C ARG A 96 0.66 24.01 -6.71
N PHE A 97 1.25 22.92 -6.24
CA PHE A 97 1.80 22.82 -4.88
C PHE A 97 3.33 22.93 -4.93
N ASN A 98 3.90 23.32 -3.80
CA ASN A 98 5.33 23.37 -3.55
C ASN A 98 5.51 23.20 -2.04
N CYS A 99 5.38 21.95 -1.61
CA CYS A 99 5.45 21.53 -0.22
C CYS A 99 6.88 21.52 0.32
N ASP A 100 7.03 21.89 1.59
CA ASP A 100 8.24 21.62 2.37
C ASP A 100 8.07 20.33 3.20
N ARG A 101 9.18 19.71 3.63
CA ARG A 101 9.12 18.46 4.44
C ARG A 101 8.27 18.57 5.71
N SER A 102 8.12 19.78 6.24
CA SER A 102 7.35 20.06 7.45
C SER A 102 5.83 20.04 7.25
N ASP A 103 5.34 20.21 6.02
CA ASP A 103 3.91 20.39 5.74
C ASP A 103 3.16 19.07 5.90
N SER A 104 2.17 19.03 6.77
CA SER A 104 1.49 17.77 7.11
C SER A 104 0.38 17.40 6.12
N THR A 105 -0.21 18.39 5.45
CA THR A 105 -1.25 18.24 4.43
C THR A 105 -0.96 19.08 3.20
N LEU A 106 -1.53 18.70 2.05
CA LEU A 106 -1.41 19.48 0.81
C LEU A 106 -1.92 20.92 0.98
N SER A 107 -2.96 21.12 1.78
CA SER A 107 -3.56 22.42 2.06
C SER A 107 -2.64 23.37 2.85
N GLU A 108 -1.67 22.85 3.60
CA GLU A 108 -0.65 23.65 4.30
C GLU A 108 0.48 24.11 3.39
N CYS A 109 0.73 23.38 2.30
CA CYS A 109 1.81 23.68 1.37
C CYS A 109 1.59 25.03 0.69
N ARG A 110 2.69 25.69 0.29
CA ARG A 110 2.58 26.85 -0.58
C ARG A 110 1.94 26.43 -1.90
N HIS A 111 0.81 27.03 -2.24
CA HIS A 111 0.12 26.70 -3.47
C HIS A 111 -0.43 27.92 -4.21
N VAL A 112 -0.59 27.77 -5.52
CA VAL A 112 -1.21 28.77 -6.38
C VAL A 112 -2.39 28.11 -7.07
N SER A 113 -3.59 28.59 -6.74
CA SER A 113 -4.81 28.25 -7.46
C SER A 113 -4.98 29.25 -8.61
N SER A 114 -5.11 28.74 -9.84
CA SER A 114 -5.37 29.56 -11.02
C SER A 114 -6.63 29.09 -11.72
N ASP A 115 -7.44 30.03 -12.18
CA ASP A 115 -8.57 29.77 -13.09
C ASP A 115 -8.10 29.31 -14.49
N MET A 116 -6.78 29.26 -14.74
CA MET A 116 -6.21 28.67 -15.95
C MET A 116 -6.37 27.14 -15.92
N MET A 117 -6.73 26.58 -17.07
CA MET A 117 -6.91 25.14 -17.22
C MET A 117 -5.55 24.44 -17.29
N CYS A 118 -5.41 23.34 -16.54
CA CYS A 118 -4.36 22.37 -16.79
C CYS A 118 -4.55 21.76 -18.18
N GLY A 119 -3.45 21.39 -18.86
CA GLY A 119 -3.56 20.53 -20.03
C GLY A 119 -4.28 19.23 -19.66
N SER A 120 -5.01 18.63 -20.60
CA SER A 120 -5.74 17.37 -20.35
C SER A 120 -4.82 16.20 -20.01
N ASP A 121 -3.52 16.34 -20.26
CA ASP A 121 -2.42 15.42 -20.05
C ASP A 121 -1.41 15.98 -19.03
N LYS A 122 -1.87 16.76 -18.05
CA LYS A 122 -1.03 17.45 -17.06
C LYS A 122 -1.38 17.12 -15.62
N GLY A 123 -2.03 15.98 -15.39
CA GLY A 123 -2.39 15.53 -14.05
C GLY A 123 -1.19 15.07 -13.25
N ALA A 124 -1.11 15.50 -11.99
CA ALA A 124 -0.18 14.99 -11.00
C ALA A 124 -0.72 13.72 -10.34
N GLY A 125 0.18 12.82 -9.96
CA GLY A 125 -0.15 11.58 -9.27
C GLY A 125 0.96 11.12 -8.34
N VAL A 126 0.70 10.04 -7.63
CA VAL A 126 1.68 9.36 -6.77
C VAL A 126 1.54 7.85 -6.86
N THR A 127 2.61 7.15 -6.52
CA THR A 127 2.62 5.79 -6.02
C THR A 127 3.22 5.82 -4.63
N CYS A 128 2.38 5.59 -3.61
CA CYS A 128 2.78 5.55 -2.22
C CYS A 128 3.33 4.19 -1.83
N SER A 129 4.23 4.16 -0.84
CA SER A 129 4.76 2.91 -0.32
C SER A 129 3.65 2.06 0.28
N GLY A 130 3.67 0.76 -0.03
CA GLY A 130 2.64 -0.17 0.40
C GLY A 130 2.56 -0.33 1.92
N VAL A 131 1.34 -0.48 2.43
CA VAL A 131 1.03 -0.83 3.81
C VAL A 131 0.48 -2.25 3.84
N ILE A 132 1.02 -3.08 4.73
CA ILE A 132 0.39 -4.37 5.06
C ILE A 132 -0.92 -4.06 5.78
N THR A 133 -2.05 -4.30 5.13
CA THR A 133 -3.39 -4.02 5.67
C THR A 133 -4.00 -5.21 6.37
N ASP A 134 -3.60 -6.42 5.98
CA ASP A 134 -4.07 -7.66 6.59
C ASP A 134 -3.00 -8.75 6.48
N VAL A 135 -3.07 -9.73 7.37
CA VAL A 135 -2.20 -10.89 7.40
C VAL A 135 -3.03 -12.14 7.69
N ARG A 136 -2.67 -13.27 7.09
CA ARG A 136 -3.33 -14.56 7.33
C ARG A 136 -2.35 -15.72 7.30
N LEU A 137 -2.80 -16.83 7.87
CA LEU A 137 -2.19 -18.13 7.65
C LEU A 137 -3.03 -18.91 6.65
N VAL A 138 -2.37 -19.43 5.61
CA VAL A 138 -2.93 -20.50 4.81
C VAL A 138 -2.61 -21.80 5.54
N SER A 139 -3.52 -22.17 6.42
CA SER A 139 -3.42 -23.33 7.31
C SER A 139 -4.10 -24.56 6.73
N GLU A 140 -3.58 -25.73 7.07
CA GLU A 140 -4.33 -26.98 6.91
C GLU A 140 -5.46 -27.05 7.95
N PRO A 141 -6.62 -27.67 7.65
CA PRO A 141 -7.74 -27.75 8.59
C PRO A 141 -7.39 -28.42 9.93
N SER A 142 -6.41 -29.33 9.92
CA SER A 142 -5.94 -30.05 11.10
C SER A 142 -4.97 -29.25 11.97
N GLN A 143 -4.44 -28.13 11.46
CA GLN A 143 -3.49 -27.27 12.15
C GLN A 143 -3.86 -25.80 11.92
N PRO A 144 -5.03 -25.34 12.42
CA PRO A 144 -5.56 -24.00 12.09
C PRO A 144 -4.63 -22.87 12.57
N ASN A 145 -3.84 -23.16 13.60
CA ASN A 145 -2.85 -22.23 14.12
C ASN A 145 -1.58 -22.18 13.28
N SER A 146 -1.29 -23.17 12.42
CA SER A 146 -0.07 -23.36 11.62
C SER A 146 -0.33 -23.13 10.14
N GLY A 147 0.42 -22.26 9.47
CA GLY A 147 0.28 -22.14 8.02
C GLY A 147 1.23 -21.19 7.36
N ARG A 148 1.19 -21.17 6.03
CA ARG A 148 1.99 -20.23 5.22
C ARG A 148 1.51 -18.80 5.47
N VAL A 149 2.44 -17.90 5.77
CA VAL A 149 2.11 -16.48 5.96
C VAL A 149 1.81 -15.83 4.61
N GLN A 150 0.64 -15.20 4.52
CA GLN A 150 0.27 -14.33 3.41
C GLN A 150 -0.17 -12.98 3.93
N VAL A 151 0.16 -11.93 3.18
CA VAL A 151 -0.20 -10.54 3.50
C VAL A 151 -1.05 -9.93 2.39
N GLN A 152 -1.89 -9.00 2.80
CA GLN A 152 -2.62 -8.10 1.92
C GLN A 152 -1.94 -6.73 1.96
N ILE A 153 -1.67 -6.15 0.79
CA ILE A 153 -1.04 -4.83 0.68
C ILE A 153 -2.09 -3.83 0.16
N ASN A 154 -2.20 -2.69 0.84
CA ASN A 154 -3.10 -1.58 0.51
C ASN A 154 -4.58 -1.98 0.35
N GLY A 155 -5.05 -2.98 1.09
CA GLY A 155 -6.43 -3.48 0.98
C GLY A 155 -6.75 -4.18 -0.34
N SER A 156 -5.74 -4.53 -1.14
CA SER A 156 -5.92 -5.25 -2.41
C SER A 156 -6.58 -6.61 -2.21
N ILE A 157 -7.45 -7.06 -3.11
CA ILE A 157 -8.07 -8.40 -3.00
C ILE A 157 -7.07 -9.57 -3.15
N THR A 158 -5.83 -9.30 -3.57
CA THR A 158 -4.78 -10.30 -3.77
C THR A 158 -3.98 -10.54 -2.49
N TRP A 159 -3.72 -11.81 -2.20
CA TRP A 159 -2.84 -12.25 -1.12
C TRP A 159 -1.47 -12.61 -1.66
N ILE A 160 -0.42 -12.11 -1.01
CA ILE A 160 0.97 -12.28 -1.44
C ILE A 160 1.70 -13.14 -0.42
N ASP A 161 2.50 -14.11 -0.89
CA ASP A 161 3.34 -14.93 -0.04
C ASP A 161 4.55 -14.15 0.47
N VAL A 162 4.87 -14.31 1.75
CA VAL A 162 6.07 -13.73 2.35
C VAL A 162 7.29 -14.59 2.05
N CYS A 163 8.38 -13.96 1.61
CA CYS A 163 9.64 -14.64 1.34
C CYS A 163 10.37 -15.02 2.63
N GLU A 164 11.07 -16.16 2.64
CA GLU A 164 11.88 -16.60 3.80
C GLU A 164 13.17 -15.78 4.01
N ASN A 165 13.65 -15.09 2.96
CA ASN A 165 14.90 -14.35 3.03
C ASN A 165 14.81 -13.21 4.04
N GLY A 166 15.64 -13.27 5.08
CA GLY A 166 15.69 -12.26 6.13
C GLY A 166 14.61 -12.39 7.19
N TRP A 167 13.75 -13.41 7.11
CA TRP A 167 12.74 -13.68 8.12
C TRP A 167 13.32 -14.41 9.34
N ASP A 168 13.02 -13.90 10.52
CA ASP A 168 13.44 -14.50 11.78
C ASP A 168 12.26 -14.81 12.74
N GLU A 169 12.60 -15.21 13.97
CA GLU A 169 11.61 -15.56 14.98
C GLU A 169 10.85 -14.34 15.50
N ASP A 170 11.44 -13.14 15.44
CA ASP A 170 10.80 -11.89 15.85
C ASP A 170 9.72 -11.50 14.84
N ASP A 171 9.99 -11.66 13.54
CA ASP A 171 9.01 -11.46 12.46
C ASP A 171 7.81 -12.41 12.61
N GLY A 172 8.10 -13.70 12.85
CA GLY A 172 7.08 -14.70 13.18
C GLY A 172 6.26 -14.30 14.40
N GLY A 173 6.92 -13.80 15.44
CA GLY A 173 6.27 -13.29 16.64
C GLY A 173 5.35 -12.10 16.37
N VAL A 174 5.73 -11.17 15.48
CA VAL A 174 4.87 -10.05 15.07
C VAL A 174 3.62 -10.55 14.38
N VAL A 175 3.73 -11.47 13.42
CA VAL A 175 2.55 -11.98 12.72
C VAL A 175 1.62 -12.75 13.65
N CYS A 176 2.17 -13.59 14.54
CA CYS A 176 1.37 -14.22 15.59
C CYS A 176 0.58 -13.15 16.35
N ARG A 177 1.26 -12.11 16.87
CA ARG A 177 0.59 -11.02 17.61
C ARG A 177 -0.48 -10.31 16.80
N GLN A 178 -0.25 -10.03 15.52
CA GLN A 178 -1.23 -9.38 14.64
C GLN A 178 -2.47 -10.23 14.39
N LEU A 179 -2.29 -11.54 14.21
CA LEU A 179 -3.36 -12.52 14.09
C LEU A 179 -4.03 -12.84 15.44
N GLY A 180 -3.61 -12.16 16.51
CA GLY A 180 -4.26 -12.20 17.79
C GLY A 180 -3.67 -13.16 18.81
N PHE A 181 -2.42 -13.52 18.60
CA PHE A 181 -1.80 -14.65 19.24
C PHE A 181 -0.62 -14.21 20.12
N PRO A 182 -0.39 -14.80 21.31
CA PRO A 182 0.56 -14.30 22.30
C PRO A 182 2.01 -14.35 21.82
N GLY A 183 2.34 -15.23 20.88
CA GLY A 183 3.65 -15.27 20.24
C GLY A 183 3.85 -16.51 19.37
N LEU A 184 5.05 -16.61 18.81
CA LEU A 184 5.48 -17.71 17.95
C LEU A 184 5.81 -18.95 18.80
N ALA A 185 5.20 -20.09 18.48
CA ALA A 185 5.52 -21.36 19.13
C ALA A 185 6.61 -22.16 18.41
N GLN A 186 6.68 -22.07 17.07
CA GLN A 186 7.67 -22.78 16.27
C GLN A 186 7.87 -22.11 14.90
N HIS A 187 9.11 -22.08 14.41
CA HIS A 187 9.47 -21.66 13.05
C HIS A 187 9.94 -22.89 12.25
N LEU A 188 9.14 -23.34 11.27
CA LEU A 188 9.48 -24.52 10.48
C LEU A 188 10.18 -24.09 9.18
N ARG A 189 11.52 -24.19 9.14
CA ARG A 189 12.32 -23.99 7.92
C ARG A 189 12.32 -25.27 7.08
N GLY A 190 12.20 -25.16 5.76
CA GLY A 190 12.56 -26.27 4.86
C GLY A 190 11.57 -27.43 4.77
N LEU A 191 10.30 -27.30 5.19
CA LEU A 191 9.37 -28.43 5.14
C LEU A 191 8.72 -28.62 3.75
N PRO A 192 8.82 -29.81 3.14
CA PRO A 192 8.02 -30.18 1.97
C PRO A 192 6.55 -30.28 2.35
N ILE A 193 5.65 -29.81 1.48
CA ILE A 193 4.20 -29.98 1.63
C ILE A 193 3.89 -31.48 1.61
N ALA A 194 3.43 -32.02 2.75
CA ALA A 194 2.75 -33.31 2.77
C ALA A 194 1.30 -33.08 2.32
N GLY A 195 0.97 -33.35 1.05
CA GLY A 195 -0.43 -33.24 0.63
C GLY A 195 -0.77 -33.21 -0.87
N GLN A 196 0.18 -33.10 -1.80
CA GLN A 196 -0.14 -33.31 -3.22
C GLN A 196 0.00 -34.78 -3.59
N GLN A 197 -1.10 -35.54 -3.41
CA GLN A 197 -1.32 -36.76 -4.16
C GLN A 197 -1.79 -36.40 -5.57
N ILE A 198 -0.93 -36.76 -6.54
CA ILE A 198 -1.13 -37.05 -7.98
C ILE A 198 -1.74 -35.97 -8.87
#